data_AF-H6QQQ2-F1
#
_entry.id   AF-H6QQQ2-F1
#
_cell.length_a   1.000
_cell.length_b   1.000
_cell.length_c   1.000
_cell.angle_alpha   90.00
_cell.angle_beta   90.00
_cell.angle_gamma   90.00
#
_symmetry.space_group_name_H-M   'P 1'
#
loop_
_entity.id
_entity.type
_entity.pdbx_description
1 polymer ?
#
loop_
_entity_poly.entity_id
_entity_poly.type
_entity_poly.pdbx_seq_one_letter_code
_entity_poly.pdbx_strand_id
1 'polypeptide(L)'
;MTAAEIQHQVDTNWAMRIRMSYARLVMVHYYVHKSKKTSQWLEIDERLGVLRGSLIEFQKCHAQLVLDKDNDLFSHLKHYKDIPKEDFTVPTLDDVRQAQATAAAALSNRNRVA
;
A
#
# COMPACT_ATOMS: atom_id res chain seq x y z
N MET A 1 1.89 -24.62 -17.73
CA MET A 1 0.95 -23.99 -16.80
C MET A 1 -0.38 -23.79 -17.49
N THR A 2 -1.45 -24.25 -16.88
CA THR A 2 -2.84 -24.04 -17.31
C THR A 2 -3.37 -22.70 -16.78
N ALA A 3 -4.47 -22.19 -17.34
CA ALA A 3 -5.10 -20.96 -16.86
C ALA A 3 -5.54 -21.06 -15.38
N ALA A 4 -5.99 -22.25 -14.95
CA ALA A 4 -6.37 -22.51 -13.56
C ALA A 4 -5.17 -22.45 -12.60
N GLU A 5 -4.01 -22.96 -13.02
CA GLU A 5 -2.77 -22.90 -12.22
C GLU A 5 -2.27 -21.46 -12.07
N ILE A 6 -2.38 -20.65 -13.13
CA ILE A 6 -2.06 -19.22 -13.08
C ILE A 6 -2.99 -18.50 -12.11
N GLN A 7 -4.30 -18.73 -12.21
CA GLN A 7 -5.29 -18.08 -11.33
C GLN A 7 -5.04 -18.45 -9.87
N HIS A 8 -4.81 -19.74 -9.59
CA HIS A 8 -4.47 -20.21 -8.25
C HIS A 8 -3.21 -19.54 -7.71
N GLN A 9 -2.16 -19.39 -8.53
CA GLN A 9 -0.93 -18.72 -8.12
C GLN A 9 -1.15 -17.22 -7.86
N VAL A 10 -1.97 -16.55 -8.67
CA VAL A 10 -2.34 -15.15 -8.45
C VAL A 10 -3.11 -15.00 -7.13
N ASP A 11 -4.07 -15.88 -6.87
CA ASP A 11 -4.93 -15.80 -5.68
C ASP A 11 -4.16 -16.10 -4.39
N THR A 12 -3.19 -17.02 -4.45
CA THR A 12 -2.44 -17.48 -3.28
C THR A 12 -1.16 -16.68 -3.01
N ASN A 13 -0.60 -16.00 -4.02
CA ASN A 13 0.66 -15.27 -3.86
C ASN A 13 0.46 -13.83 -3.35
N TRP A 14 -0.03 -13.74 -2.11
CA TRP A 14 -0.24 -12.48 -1.40
C TRP A 14 1.02 -11.61 -1.35
N ALA A 15 2.19 -12.22 -1.15
CA ALA A 15 3.46 -11.50 -1.11
C ALA A 15 3.78 -10.80 -2.44
N MET A 16 3.55 -11.47 -3.58
CA MET A 16 3.75 -10.85 -4.89
C MET A 16 2.72 -9.75 -5.14
N ARG A 17 1.45 -9.97 -4.77
CA ARG A 17 0.40 -8.95 -4.90
C ARG A 17 0.76 -7.67 -4.16
N ILE A 18 1.16 -7.77 -2.89
CA ILE A 18 1.59 -6.62 -2.08
C ILE A 18 2.77 -5.89 -2.75
N ARG A 19 3.77 -6.62 -3.24
CA ARG A 19 4.95 -6.03 -3.90
C ARG A 19 4.57 -5.30 -5.19
N MET A 20 3.72 -5.89 -6.02
CA MET A 20 3.28 -5.28 -7.28
C MET A 20 2.40 -4.04 -7.04
N SER A 21 1.49 -4.10 -6.07
CA SER A 21 0.68 -2.95 -5.65
C SER A 21 1.55 -1.80 -5.14
N TYR A 22 2.51 -2.10 -4.26
CA TYR A 22 3.43 -1.08 -3.75
C TYR A 22 4.29 -0.47 -4.86
N ALA A 23 4.86 -1.30 -5.74
CA ALA A 23 5.67 -0.84 -6.87
C ALA A 23 4.85 0.06 -7.80
N ARG A 24 3.60 -0.30 -8.11
CA ARG A 24 2.71 0.50 -8.95
C ARG A 24 2.40 1.86 -8.31
N LEU A 25 2.02 1.89 -7.03
CA LEU A 25 1.74 3.13 -6.30
C LEU A 25 2.94 4.07 -6.31
N VAL A 26 4.12 3.54 -5.99
CA VAL A 26 5.38 4.29 -6.01
C VAL A 26 5.64 4.84 -7.41
N MET A 27 5.67 4.00 -8.44
CA MET A 27 6.00 4.46 -9.80
C MET A 27 5.07 5.58 -10.27
N VAL A 28 3.76 5.48 -10.00
CA VAL A 28 2.78 6.50 -10.41
C VAL A 28 2.90 7.78 -9.57
N HIS A 29 3.03 7.68 -8.24
CA HIS A 29 3.26 8.83 -7.37
C HIS A 29 4.46 9.66 -7.84
N TYR A 30 5.55 8.97 -8.16
CA TYR A 30 6.78 9.61 -8.61
C TYR A 30 6.65 10.23 -10.01
N TYR A 31 5.95 9.57 -10.93
CA TYR A 31 5.66 10.12 -12.25
C TYR A 31 4.84 11.42 -12.17
N VAL A 32 3.90 11.51 -11.21
CA VAL A 32 3.00 12.64 -11.04
C VAL A 32 3.64 13.79 -10.25
N HIS A 33 4.39 13.49 -9.18
CA HIS A 33 4.75 14.48 -8.16
C HIS A 33 6.24 14.84 -8.06
N LYS A 34 7.16 13.99 -8.55
CA LYS A 34 8.59 14.23 -8.26
C LYS A 34 9.25 15.22 -9.22
N SER A 35 10.01 16.14 -8.64
CA SER A 35 10.93 17.03 -9.36
C SER A 35 12.31 16.36 -9.58
N LYS A 36 13.11 16.91 -10.50
CA LYS A 36 14.37 16.33 -11.03
C LYS A 36 15.51 16.08 -10.02
N LYS A 37 15.35 16.38 -8.71
CA LYS A 37 16.50 16.59 -7.79
C LYS A 37 16.79 15.49 -6.77
N THR A 38 15.97 14.45 -6.62
CA THR A 38 16.24 13.37 -5.63
C THR A 38 16.02 11.99 -6.23
N SER A 39 17.00 11.10 -6.10
CA SER A 39 16.91 9.71 -6.56
C SER A 39 15.66 9.04 -6.01
N GLN A 40 14.83 8.50 -6.91
CA GLN A 40 13.58 7.83 -6.54
C GLN A 40 13.84 6.58 -5.72
N TRP A 41 14.88 5.85 -6.10
CA TRP A 41 15.29 4.62 -5.43
C TRP A 41 15.73 4.84 -3.99
N LEU A 42 16.40 5.96 -3.68
CA LEU A 42 16.87 6.23 -2.33
C LEU A 42 15.73 6.36 -1.31
N GLU A 43 14.68 7.11 -1.66
CA GLU A 43 13.50 7.29 -0.80
C GLU A 43 12.67 5.99 -0.67
N ILE A 44 12.63 5.19 -1.73
CA ILE A 44 11.99 3.86 -1.69
C ILE A 44 12.78 2.93 -0.74
N ASP A 45 14.11 2.90 -0.89
CA ASP A 45 15.00 2.05 -0.09
C ASP A 45 14.95 2.43 1.40
N GLU A 46 14.92 3.72 1.72
CA GLU A 46 14.77 4.21 3.10
C GLU A 46 13.46 3.69 3.73
N ARG A 47 12.33 3.85 3.02
CA ARG A 47 11.03 3.34 3.50
C ARG A 47 11.04 1.82 3.68
N LEU A 48 11.58 1.09 2.70
CA LEU A 48 11.70 -0.37 2.79
C LEU A 48 12.63 -0.80 3.93
N GLY A 49 13.67 -0.03 4.23
CA GLY A 49 14.56 -0.23 5.36
C GLY A 49 13.82 -0.13 6.70
N VAL A 50 13.01 0.92 6.89
CA VAL A 50 12.18 1.09 8.10
C VAL A 50 11.17 -0.05 8.22
N LEU A 51 10.47 -0.39 7.14
CA LEU A 51 9.48 -1.48 7.14
C LEU A 51 10.09 -2.83 7.52
N ARG A 52 11.29 -3.12 7.02
CA ARG A 52 12.01 -4.36 7.35
C ARG A 52 12.35 -4.46 8.84
N GLY A 53 12.69 -3.34 9.49
CA GLY A 53 12.97 -3.29 10.93
C GLY A 53 11.74 -3.19 11.82
N SER A 54 10.55 -3.02 11.24
CA SER A 54 9.30 -2.80 12.00
C SER A 54 8.66 -4.11 12.46
N LEU A 55 7.81 -4.01 13.49
CA LEU A 55 7.03 -5.14 14.00
C LEU A 55 6.12 -5.74 12.92
N ILE A 56 5.83 -7.05 13.02
CA ILE A 56 5.01 -7.76 12.03
C ILE A 56 3.63 -7.15 11.84
N GLU A 57 2.99 -6.66 12.91
CA GLU A 57 1.68 -6.01 12.82
C GLU A 57 1.74 -4.64 12.13
N PHE A 58 2.88 -3.95 12.22
CA PHE A 58 3.13 -2.73 11.46
C PHE A 58 3.28 -3.05 9.96
N GLN A 59 4.03 -4.11 9.64
CA GLN A 59 4.19 -4.56 8.25
C GLN A 59 2.86 -5.01 7.64
N LYS A 60 2.02 -5.74 8.39
CA LYS A 60 0.67 -6.13 7.96
C LYS A 60 -0.24 -4.94 7.73
N CYS A 61 -0.25 -3.97 8.65
CA CYS A 61 -1.04 -2.76 8.51
C CYS A 61 -0.62 -1.96 7.26
N HIS A 62 0.68 -1.80 7.05
CA HIS A 62 1.22 -1.20 5.82
C HIS A 62 0.78 -1.97 4.57
N ALA A 63 0.90 -3.30 4.56
CA ALA A 63 0.48 -4.12 3.42
C ALA A 63 -1.00 -3.94 3.09
N GLN A 64 -1.86 -3.86 4.10
CA GLN A 64 -3.29 -3.62 3.90
C GLN A 64 -3.55 -2.24 3.28
N LEU A 65 -2.95 -1.18 3.84
CA LEU A 65 -3.07 0.18 3.29
C LEU A 65 -2.60 0.28 1.83
N VAL A 66 -1.53 -0.43 1.49
CA VAL A 66 -1.03 -0.53 0.11
C VAL A 66 -2.06 -1.18 -0.79
N LEU A 67 -2.61 -2.33 -0.39
CA LEU A 67 -3.59 -3.07 -1.20
C LEU A 67 -4.89 -2.26 -1.38
N ASP A 68 -5.38 -1.63 -0.31
CA ASP A 68 -6.60 -0.83 -0.34
C ASP A 68 -6.43 0.38 -1.28
N LYS A 69 -5.34 1.14 -1.12
CA LYS A 69 -5.06 2.30 -1.96
C LYS A 69 -4.87 1.93 -3.43
N ASP A 70 -4.18 0.83 -3.69
CA ASP A 70 -3.94 0.31 -5.02
C ASP A 70 -5.24 -0.15 -5.70
N ASN A 71 -6.13 -0.79 -4.94
CA ASN A 71 -7.47 -1.14 -5.40
C ASN A 71 -8.31 0.12 -5.70
N ASP A 72 -8.30 1.11 -4.81
CA ASP A 72 -9.07 2.35 -4.98
C ASP A 72 -8.67 3.12 -6.24
N LEU A 73 -7.38 3.13 -6.58
CA LEU A 73 -6.87 3.85 -7.74
C LEU A 73 -7.00 3.07 -9.04
N PHE A 74 -6.72 1.77 -9.05
CA PHE A 74 -6.50 1.04 -10.30
C PHE A 74 -7.47 -0.12 -10.55
N SER A 75 -8.45 -0.32 -9.67
CA SER A 75 -9.58 -1.21 -9.95
C SER A 75 -10.77 -0.43 -10.52
N HIS A 76 -11.88 -1.14 -10.78
CA HIS A 76 -13.16 -0.53 -11.15
C HIS A 76 -13.15 0.26 -12.47
N LEU A 77 -12.29 -0.12 -13.42
CA LEU A 77 -12.21 0.47 -14.76
C LEU A 77 -11.88 1.98 -14.75
N LYS A 78 -11.26 2.48 -13.67
CA LYS A 78 -10.75 3.85 -13.62
C LYS A 78 -9.57 3.99 -14.57
N HIS A 79 -9.57 5.05 -15.38
CA HIS A 79 -8.41 5.38 -16.21
C HIS A 79 -7.54 6.43 -15.51
N TYR A 80 -6.22 6.33 -15.73
CA TYR A 80 -5.23 7.25 -15.16
C TYR A 80 -5.58 8.73 -15.33
N LYS A 81 -6.09 9.12 -16.50
CA LYS A 81 -6.47 10.50 -16.84
C LYS A 81 -7.67 11.04 -16.06
N ASP A 82 -8.48 10.15 -15.49
CA ASP A 82 -9.72 10.49 -14.79
C ASP A 82 -9.51 10.55 -13.26
N ILE A 83 -8.31 10.21 -12.78
CA ILE A 83 -7.94 10.23 -11.36
C ILE A 83 -7.24 11.57 -11.05
N PRO A 84 -7.71 12.32 -10.03
CA PRO A 84 -7.04 13.54 -9.57
C PRO A 84 -5.57 13.27 -9.23
N LYS A 85 -4.68 14.19 -9.60
CA LYS A 85 -3.23 13.96 -9.44
C LYS A 85 -2.85 13.79 -7.98
N GLU A 86 -3.45 14.60 -7.12
CA GLU A 86 -3.37 14.58 -5.67
C GLU A 86 -3.73 13.23 -5.03
N ASP A 87 -4.49 12.38 -5.72
CA ASP A 87 -4.87 11.06 -5.20
C ASP A 87 -3.77 10.01 -5.40
N PHE A 88 -2.77 10.27 -6.25
CA PHE A 88 -1.62 9.38 -6.48
C PHE A 88 -0.61 9.46 -5.32
N THR A 89 -1.04 9.05 -4.14
CA THR A 89 -0.22 8.97 -2.93
C THR A 89 0.23 7.55 -2.64
N VAL A 90 1.30 7.44 -1.85
CA VAL A 90 1.80 6.18 -1.30
C VAL A 90 1.62 6.23 0.22
N PRO A 91 1.08 5.17 0.86
CA PRO A 91 0.99 5.11 2.31
C PRO A 91 2.34 5.47 2.98
N THR A 92 2.27 6.40 3.92
CA THR A 92 3.41 6.86 4.73
C THR A 92 3.48 6.07 6.03
N LEU A 93 4.60 6.20 6.74
CA LEU A 93 4.73 5.60 8.07
C LEU A 93 3.72 6.18 9.08
N ASP A 94 3.34 7.45 8.90
CA ASP A 94 2.34 8.09 9.75
C ASP A 94 0.93 7.56 9.47
N ASP A 95 0.59 7.27 8.21
CA ASP A 95 -0.67 6.61 7.85
C ASP A 95 -0.80 5.25 8.54
N VAL A 96 0.29 4.47 8.59
CA VAL A 96 0.31 3.18 9.30
C VAL A 96 0.09 3.37 10.79
N ARG A 97 0.77 4.34 11.42
CA ARG A 97 0.59 4.64 12.85
C ARG A 97 -0.83 5.08 13.18
N GLN A 98 -1.41 5.94 12.35
CA GLN A 98 -2.79 6.42 12.50
C GLN A 98 -3.80 5.28 12.33
N ALA A 99 -3.61 4.41 11.34
CA ALA A 99 -4.46 3.24 11.14
C ALA A 99 -4.41 2.28 12.33
N GLN A 100 -3.22 2.02 12.87
CA GLN A 100 -3.07 1.20 14.08
C GLN A 100 -3.73 1.83 15.31
N ALA A 101 -3.56 3.13 15.52
CA ALA A 101 -4.19 3.85 16.62
C ALA A 101 -5.73 3.82 16.52
N THR A 102 -6.27 4.01 15.32
CA THR A 102 -7.71 3.94 15.05
C THR A 102 -8.27 2.55 15.32
N ALA A 103 -7.57 1.49 14.86
CA ALA A 103 -7.97 0.12 15.12
C ALA A 103 -7.97 -0.21 16.63
N ALA A 104 -6.95 0.24 17.36
CA ALA A 104 -6.87 0.07 18.81
C ALA A 104 -8.01 0.79 19.55
N ALA A 105 -8.34 2.02 19.14
CA ALA A 105 -9.46 2.77 19.70
C ALA A 105 -10.81 2.09 19.44
N ALA A 106 -11.03 1.57 18.22
CA ALA A 106 -12.24 0.83 17.88
C ALA A 106 -12.42 -0.45 18.72
N LEU A 107 -11.34 -1.20 18.94
CA LEU A 107 -11.33 -2.37 19.82
C LEU A 107 -11.64 -2.01 21.27
N SER A 108 -11.05 -0.92 21.79
CA SER A 108 -11.31 -0.44 23.14
C SER A 108 -12.77 -0.03 23.34
N ASN A 109 -13.36 0.67 22.36
CA ASN A 109 -14.76 1.07 22.39
C ASN A 109 -15.69 -0.16 22.32
N ARG A 110 -15.36 -1.16 21.50
CA ARG A 110 -16.15 -2.39 21.41
C ARG A 110 -16.20 -3.17 22.73
N ASN A 111 -15.08 -3.22 23.45
CA ASN A 111 -14.97 -3.89 24.75
C ASN A 111 -15.65 -3.12 25.90
N ARG A 112 -16.02 -1.84 25.70
CA ARG A 112 -16.74 -1.03 26.69
C ARG A 112 -18.27 -1.09 26.52
N VAL A 113 -18.75 -1.55 25.37
CA VAL A 113 -20.17 -1.58 25.00
C VAL A 113 -20.73 -3.02 25.05
N ALA A 114 -19.87 -4.01 25.35
CA ALA A 114 -20.20 -5.40 25.64
C ALA A 114 -20.18 -5.65 27.15
#